data_AF-A0A232FGP0-F1
#
_entry.id   AF-A0A232FGP0-F1
#
_cell.length_a   1.000
_cell.length_b   1.000
_cell.length_c   1.000
_cell.angle_alpha   90.00
_cell.angle_beta   90.00
_cell.angle_gamma   90.00
#
_symmetry.space_group_name_H-M   'P 1'
#
loop_
_entity.id
_entity.type
_entity.pdbx_description
1 polymer ?
#
loop_
_entity_poly.entity_id
_entity_poly.type
_entity_poly.pdbx_seq_one_letter_code
_entity_poly.pdbx_strand_id
1 'polypeptide(L)'
;MKTFAIVLVLGLAWQVSRAFDPTNVETCLVDNGLTKSADDVALVDCIGKPEGVDKLKDAPKEKLNAALACMFRKEYKDATLFDMLKLLTVMDDKMPEDQNQKLRDTLNACVEQAKGNDAELLNCVKAVDSPFDYFIATLRDLDEQFINFCFPRCGVKICKLLVFFSHKTCSNTKNKKIKHKYGKQIEEIKRMPRDKFTCLTACRLNHKDDPKQIFYNMIAAGVKQKPDLPEDKRTEMKNILDNCNTEGYKTVEMTSVLEKSIAELAPKLAETYKLLKCVNFLEAPISDILRP
;
A
#
# COMPACT_ATOMS: atom_id res chain seq x y z
N MET A 1 22.46 10.81 -14.97
CA MET A 1 21.03 10.59 -15.28
C MET A 1 20.67 9.13 -14.98
N LYS A 2 20.22 8.81 -13.76
CA LYS A 2 19.83 7.44 -13.32
C LYS A 2 18.39 7.42 -12.74
N THR A 3 17.66 8.53 -12.90
CA THR A 3 16.58 8.95 -12.00
C THR A 3 15.18 8.53 -12.43
N PHE A 4 15.03 7.94 -13.62
CA PHE A 4 13.73 7.56 -14.20
C PHE A 4 13.38 6.06 -14.07
N ALA A 5 14.29 5.26 -13.49
CA ALA A 5 14.21 3.80 -13.39
C ALA A 5 13.14 3.26 -12.45
N ILE A 6 12.76 4.04 -11.43
CA ILE A 6 11.89 3.56 -10.36
C ILE A 6 10.42 3.67 -10.76
N VAL A 7 10.04 4.63 -11.62
CA VAL A 7 8.64 5.06 -11.87
C VAL A 7 7.76 3.96 -12.49
N LEU A 8 8.30 3.08 -13.33
CA LEU A 8 7.52 2.08 -14.06
C LEU A 8 7.43 0.73 -13.32
N VAL A 9 8.37 0.45 -12.40
CA VAL A 9 8.18 -0.59 -11.36
C VAL A 9 6.93 -0.27 -10.55
N LEU A 10 6.71 1.01 -10.23
CA LEU A 10 5.49 1.48 -9.57
C LEU A 10 4.26 1.41 -10.49
N GLY A 11 4.41 1.63 -11.80
CA GLY A 11 3.25 1.62 -12.72
C GLY A 11 2.62 0.23 -12.89
N LEU A 12 3.44 -0.82 -12.94
CA LEU A 12 2.99 -2.21 -13.20
C LEU A 12 2.91 -3.05 -11.92
N ALA A 13 3.72 -2.75 -10.88
CA ALA A 13 3.60 -3.35 -9.55
C ALA A 13 2.81 -2.48 -8.55
N TRP A 14 2.31 -1.30 -8.93
CA TRP A 14 1.42 -0.44 -8.15
C TRP A 14 0.37 0.26 -9.04
N GLN A 15 -0.52 -0.53 -9.66
CA GLN A 15 -1.88 -0.02 -9.84
C GLN A 15 -2.43 0.32 -8.44
N VAL A 16 -2.54 1.62 -8.18
CA VAL A 16 -3.19 2.25 -7.02
C VAL A 16 -4.69 1.99 -7.12
N SER A 17 -5.09 0.75 -6.85
CA SER A 17 -6.48 0.42 -6.61
C SER A 17 -6.86 1.06 -5.28
N ARG A 18 -7.97 1.82 -5.24
CA ARG A 18 -8.58 2.16 -3.95
C ARG A 18 -8.94 0.84 -3.28
N ALA A 19 -8.63 0.69 -2.00
CA ALA A 19 -9.05 -0.48 -1.24
C ALA A 19 -10.57 -0.54 -1.14
N PHE A 20 -11.21 0.63 -1.05
CA PHE A 20 -12.66 0.74 -1.14
C PHE A 20 -13.10 0.81 -2.60
N ASP A 21 -13.87 -0.20 -3.03
CA ASP A 21 -14.47 -0.24 -4.35
C ASP A 21 -15.46 0.92 -4.51
N PRO A 22 -15.42 1.68 -5.64
CA PRO A 22 -16.31 2.81 -5.86
C PRO A 22 -17.80 2.47 -5.70
N THR A 23 -18.22 1.26 -6.09
CA THR A 23 -19.62 0.79 -5.97
C THR A 23 -20.01 0.61 -4.50
N ASN A 24 -19.09 0.04 -3.71
CA ASN A 24 -19.30 -0.14 -2.27
C ASN A 24 -19.32 1.21 -1.55
N VAL A 25 -18.46 2.16 -1.97
CA VAL A 25 -18.50 3.54 -1.45
C VAL A 25 -19.86 4.17 -1.67
N GLU A 26 -20.37 4.20 -2.91
CA GLU A 26 -21.67 4.80 -3.22
C GLU A 26 -22.82 4.13 -2.46
N THR A 27 -22.82 2.79 -2.42
CA THR A 27 -23.86 2.01 -1.72
C THR A 27 -23.87 2.33 -0.22
N CYS A 28 -22.70 2.28 0.43
CA CYS A 28 -22.59 2.54 1.86
C CYS A 28 -22.91 3.98 2.25
N LEU A 29 -22.63 4.96 1.38
CA LEU A 29 -23.06 6.34 1.60
C LEU A 29 -24.59 6.43 1.63
N VAL A 30 -25.26 5.88 0.61
CA VAL A 30 -26.73 5.91 0.51
C VAL A 30 -27.39 5.17 1.67
N ASP A 31 -26.91 3.98 2.01
CA ASP A 31 -27.44 3.16 3.11
C ASP A 31 -27.38 3.89 4.48
N ASN A 32 -26.46 4.86 4.62
CA ASN A 32 -26.26 5.63 5.84
C ASN A 32 -26.76 7.08 5.74
N GLY A 33 -27.64 7.36 4.78
CA GLY A 33 -28.35 8.64 4.69
C GLY A 33 -27.52 9.81 4.14
N LEU A 34 -26.48 9.49 3.38
CA LEU A 34 -25.79 10.40 2.44
C LEU A 34 -26.32 10.14 1.02
N THR A 35 -25.74 10.82 0.02
CA THR A 35 -26.08 10.66 -1.40
C THR A 35 -24.93 10.04 -2.18
N LYS A 36 -25.20 9.61 -3.41
CA LYS A 36 -24.18 9.24 -4.40
C LYS A 36 -23.62 10.46 -5.16
N SER A 37 -23.85 11.67 -4.66
CA SER A 37 -23.34 12.87 -5.30
C SER A 37 -21.80 12.89 -5.29
N ALA A 38 -21.22 13.59 -6.25
CA ALA A 38 -19.77 13.73 -6.29
C ALA A 38 -19.20 14.44 -5.05
N ASP A 39 -20.01 15.24 -4.35
CA ASP A 39 -19.62 15.94 -3.13
C ASP A 39 -19.53 14.98 -1.94
N ASP A 40 -20.53 14.13 -1.73
CA ASP A 40 -20.51 13.14 -0.64
C ASP A 40 -19.41 12.07 -0.86
N VAL A 41 -19.21 11.64 -2.10
CA VAL A 41 -18.08 10.75 -2.45
C VAL A 41 -16.74 11.44 -2.18
N ALA A 42 -16.64 12.75 -2.45
CA ALA A 42 -15.41 13.50 -2.19
C ALA A 42 -15.10 13.63 -0.70
N LEU A 43 -16.10 13.57 0.21
CA LEU A 43 -15.85 13.57 1.65
C LEU A 43 -15.00 12.37 2.07
N VAL A 44 -15.31 11.16 1.57
CA VAL A 44 -14.53 9.94 1.83
C VAL A 44 -13.10 10.09 1.32
N ASP A 45 -12.95 10.67 0.12
CA ASP A 45 -11.64 10.96 -0.46
C ASP A 45 -10.85 12.00 0.33
N CYS A 46 -11.49 12.82 1.15
CA CYS A 46 -10.85 13.90 1.89
C CYS A 46 -10.30 13.52 3.25
N ILE A 47 -10.74 12.40 3.82
CA ILE A 47 -10.27 11.95 5.12
C ILE A 47 -8.75 11.75 5.11
N GLY A 48 -8.07 12.31 6.11
CA GLY A 48 -6.61 12.25 6.28
C GLY A 48 -5.82 13.09 5.26
N LYS A 49 -6.47 13.97 4.47
CA LYS A 49 -5.80 14.86 3.52
C LYS A 49 -5.82 16.31 4.02
N PRO A 50 -4.68 17.03 3.97
CA PRO A 50 -4.62 18.44 4.37
C PRO A 50 -5.62 19.33 3.61
N GLU A 51 -5.79 19.11 2.30
CA GLU A 51 -6.76 19.85 1.49
C GLU A 51 -8.24 19.51 1.77
N GLY A 52 -8.49 18.50 2.60
CA GLY A 52 -9.83 18.02 2.97
C GLY A 52 -10.37 18.61 4.26
N VAL A 53 -9.53 19.26 5.08
CA VAL A 53 -9.88 19.73 6.43
C VAL A 53 -11.10 20.65 6.42
N ASP A 54 -11.11 21.66 5.54
CA ASP A 54 -12.22 22.60 5.46
C ASP A 54 -13.52 21.93 4.98
N LYS A 55 -13.41 20.93 4.08
CA LYS A 55 -14.57 20.19 3.57
C LYS A 55 -15.18 19.25 4.61
N LEU A 56 -14.36 18.69 5.48
CA LEU A 56 -14.78 17.74 6.52
C LEU A 56 -15.32 18.41 7.78
N LYS A 57 -15.06 19.71 7.96
CA LYS A 57 -15.48 20.47 9.14
C LYS A 57 -17.00 20.41 9.36
N ASP A 58 -17.76 20.59 8.28
CA ASP A 58 -19.23 20.64 8.31
C ASP A 58 -19.86 19.33 7.79
N ALA A 59 -19.06 18.29 7.57
CA ALA A 59 -19.56 17.00 7.11
C ALA A 59 -20.40 16.31 8.20
N PRO A 60 -21.42 15.51 7.83
CA PRO A 60 -22.21 14.75 8.79
C PRO A 60 -21.39 13.55 9.30
N LYS A 61 -20.51 13.79 10.28
CA LYS A 61 -19.50 12.84 10.75
C LYS A 61 -20.07 11.49 11.20
N GLU A 62 -21.20 11.49 11.88
CA GLU A 62 -21.86 10.25 12.32
C GLU A 62 -22.29 9.37 11.15
N LYS A 63 -22.88 9.97 10.11
CA LYS A 63 -23.26 9.27 8.88
C LYS A 63 -22.04 8.79 8.11
N LEU A 64 -20.99 9.62 8.07
CA LEU A 64 -19.74 9.29 7.39
C LEU A 64 -19.02 8.12 8.08
N ASN A 65 -18.98 8.11 9.42
CA ASN A 65 -18.44 7.00 10.21
C ASN A 65 -19.24 5.71 9.99
N ALA A 66 -20.57 5.78 9.96
CA ALA A 66 -21.40 4.62 9.66
C ALA A 66 -21.17 4.09 8.23
N ALA A 67 -21.01 4.98 7.25
CA ALA A 67 -20.66 4.63 5.89
C ALA A 67 -19.26 3.98 5.80
N LEU A 68 -18.26 4.50 6.52
CA LEU A 68 -16.92 3.91 6.60
C LEU A 68 -16.94 2.51 7.23
N ALA A 69 -17.72 2.30 8.29
CA ALA A 69 -17.92 0.98 8.90
C ALA A 69 -18.58 0.00 7.91
N CYS A 70 -19.51 0.48 7.07
CA CYS A 70 -20.10 -0.32 6.00
C CYS A 70 -19.06 -0.67 4.91
N MET A 71 -18.26 0.31 4.47
CA MET A 71 -17.22 0.09 3.46
C MET A 71 -16.20 -0.93 3.96
N PHE A 72 -15.71 -0.75 5.19
CA PHE A 72 -14.78 -1.67 5.82
C PHE A 72 -15.31 -3.11 5.79
N ARG A 73 -16.54 -3.35 6.27
CA ARG A 73 -17.13 -4.69 6.30
C ARG A 73 -17.32 -5.34 4.94
N LYS A 74 -17.48 -4.56 3.87
CA LYS A 74 -17.61 -5.08 2.50
C LYS A 74 -16.25 -5.50 1.91
N GLU A 75 -15.19 -4.78 2.26
CA GLU A 75 -13.86 -4.97 1.67
C GLU A 75 -12.96 -5.89 2.52
N TYR A 76 -13.09 -5.82 3.86
CA TYR A 76 -12.29 -6.54 4.84
C TYR A 76 -13.15 -7.60 5.52
N LYS A 77 -13.24 -8.79 4.91
CA LYS A 77 -14.17 -9.84 5.38
C LYS A 77 -13.65 -10.64 6.56
N ASP A 78 -12.32 -10.75 6.67
CA ASP A 78 -11.67 -11.63 7.63
C ASP A 78 -11.05 -10.89 8.83
N ALA A 79 -11.12 -9.55 8.84
CA ALA A 79 -10.58 -8.70 9.91
C ALA A 79 -11.67 -7.86 10.59
N THR A 80 -11.51 -7.62 11.88
CA THR A 80 -12.34 -6.63 12.60
C THR A 80 -11.75 -5.23 12.43
N LEU A 81 -12.61 -4.22 12.44
CA LEU A 81 -12.17 -2.83 12.32
C LEU A 81 -11.27 -2.43 13.50
N PHE A 82 -11.57 -2.92 14.70
CA PHE A 82 -10.76 -2.71 15.89
C PHE A 82 -9.35 -3.27 15.73
N ASP A 83 -9.20 -4.53 15.30
CA ASP A 83 -7.88 -5.15 15.13
C ASP A 83 -7.06 -4.43 14.07
N MET A 84 -7.71 -3.97 13.00
CA MET A 84 -7.08 -3.18 11.95
C MET A 84 -6.58 -1.83 12.47
N LEU A 85 -7.43 -1.07 13.16
CA LEU A 85 -7.04 0.22 13.74
C LEU A 85 -5.92 0.03 14.77
N LYS A 86 -6.00 -1.02 15.59
CA LYS A 86 -4.97 -1.35 16.58
C LYS A 86 -3.64 -1.69 15.92
N LEU A 87 -3.65 -2.53 14.88
CA LEU A 87 -2.45 -2.82 14.09
C LEU A 87 -1.86 -1.53 13.49
N LEU A 88 -2.70 -0.66 12.94
CA LEU A 88 -2.26 0.59 12.34
C LEU A 88 -1.58 1.52 13.35
N THR A 89 -2.09 1.62 14.58
CA THR A 89 -1.42 2.41 15.65
C THR A 89 -0.03 1.87 16.03
N VAL A 90 0.23 0.57 15.88
CA VAL A 90 1.56 -0.03 16.12
C VAL A 90 2.50 0.20 14.94
N MET A 91 1.95 0.28 13.74
CA MET A 91 2.70 0.56 12.52
C MET A 91 2.92 2.05 12.25
N ASP A 92 2.32 2.94 13.05
CA ASP A 92 2.61 4.36 12.98
C ASP A 92 3.99 4.69 13.56
N ASP A 93 4.78 5.42 12.78
CA ASP A 93 6.08 5.96 13.19
C ASP A 93 6.15 7.49 13.03
N LYS A 94 5.00 8.15 12.84
CA LYS A 94 4.89 9.62 12.82
C LYS A 94 4.86 10.20 14.22
N MET A 95 4.19 9.50 15.13
CA MET A 95 4.02 9.97 16.50
C MET A 95 5.03 9.31 17.45
N PRO A 96 5.49 10.04 18.49
CA PRO A 96 6.20 9.46 19.63
C PRO A 96 5.43 8.30 20.28
N GLU A 97 6.15 7.37 20.90
CA GLU A 97 5.55 6.15 21.48
C GLU A 97 4.49 6.44 22.55
N ASP A 98 4.68 7.50 23.35
CA ASP A 98 3.71 7.92 24.36
C ASP A 98 2.40 8.45 23.74
N GLN A 99 2.47 9.10 22.59
CA GLN A 99 1.29 9.53 21.83
C GLN A 99 0.59 8.33 21.21
N ASN A 100 1.34 7.41 20.59
CA ASN A 100 0.79 6.15 20.08
C ASN A 100 0.13 5.31 21.18
N GLN A 101 0.69 5.30 22.39
CA GLN A 101 0.06 4.63 23.52
C GLN A 101 -1.30 5.25 23.86
N LYS A 102 -1.40 6.58 23.90
CA LYS A 102 -2.69 7.27 24.13
C LYS A 102 -3.74 6.94 23.05
N LEU A 103 -3.34 6.77 21.80
CA LEU A 103 -4.24 6.33 20.72
C LEU A 103 -4.76 4.92 20.95
N ARG A 104 -3.87 4.01 21.36
CA ARG A 104 -4.25 2.63 21.70
C ARG A 104 -5.18 2.59 22.90
N ASP A 105 -4.91 3.37 23.93
CA ASP A 105 -5.76 3.45 25.13
C ASP A 105 -7.15 3.99 24.78
N THR A 106 -7.21 5.04 23.94
CA THR A 106 -8.48 5.58 23.42
C THR A 106 -9.25 4.55 22.61
N LEU A 107 -8.57 3.83 21.71
CA LEU A 107 -9.19 2.78 20.89
C LEU A 107 -9.74 1.62 21.75
N ASN A 108 -8.99 1.18 22.76
CA ASN A 108 -9.41 0.13 23.69
C ASN A 108 -10.64 0.56 24.50
N ALA A 109 -10.67 1.80 25.02
CA ALA A 109 -11.84 2.30 25.74
C ALA A 109 -13.07 2.40 24.82
N CYS A 110 -12.88 2.81 23.57
CA CYS A 110 -13.97 2.94 22.61
C CYS A 110 -14.55 1.60 22.14
N VAL A 111 -13.74 0.55 21.98
CA VAL A 111 -14.26 -0.77 21.57
C VAL A 111 -15.16 -1.39 22.65
N GLU A 112 -14.83 -1.16 23.93
CA GLU A 112 -15.67 -1.59 25.06
C GLU A 112 -17.02 -0.87 25.07
N GLN A 113 -17.02 0.44 24.78
CA GLN A 113 -18.25 1.24 24.70
C GLN A 113 -19.13 0.86 23.50
N ALA A 114 -18.49 0.60 22.35
CA ALA A 114 -19.17 0.29 21.09
C ALA A 114 -19.80 -1.11 21.04
N LYS A 115 -19.42 -2.03 21.95
CA LYS A 115 -20.01 -3.38 22.08
C LYS A 115 -20.12 -4.14 20.73
N GLY A 116 -19.11 -4.01 19.88
CA GLY A 116 -19.06 -4.65 18.56
C GLY A 116 -19.74 -3.87 17.42
N ASN A 117 -20.24 -2.66 17.66
CA ASN A 117 -20.76 -1.77 16.62
C ASN A 117 -19.64 -0.88 16.05
N ASP A 118 -19.16 -1.22 14.85
CA ASP A 118 -18.09 -0.48 14.17
C ASP A 118 -18.41 1.01 13.93
N ALA A 119 -19.68 1.38 13.72
CA ALA A 119 -20.06 2.78 13.57
C ALA A 119 -19.91 3.56 14.89
N GLU A 120 -20.30 2.94 16.01
CA GLU A 120 -20.11 3.51 17.35
C GLU A 120 -18.62 3.60 17.71
N LEU A 121 -17.83 2.61 17.33
CA LEU A 121 -16.38 2.64 17.50
C LEU A 121 -15.76 3.85 16.77
N LEU A 122 -16.08 4.03 15.49
CA LEU A 122 -15.56 5.14 14.69
C LEU A 122 -16.04 6.51 15.19
N ASN A 123 -17.27 6.60 15.69
CA ASN A 123 -17.78 7.80 16.33
C ASN A 123 -17.02 8.13 17.62
N CYS A 124 -16.80 7.13 18.48
CA CYS A 124 -16.10 7.30 19.75
C CYS A 124 -14.67 7.79 19.56
N VAL A 125 -13.91 7.19 18.62
CA VAL A 125 -12.52 7.62 18.34
C VAL A 125 -12.43 8.88 17.47
N LYS A 126 -13.57 9.43 17.02
CA LYS A 126 -13.65 10.57 16.08
C LYS A 126 -12.84 10.31 14.81
N ALA A 127 -13.13 9.19 14.14
CA ALA A 127 -12.26 8.64 13.10
C ALA A 127 -12.05 9.51 11.85
N VAL A 128 -12.91 10.49 11.60
CA VAL A 128 -12.78 11.45 10.49
C VAL A 128 -11.94 12.68 10.84
N ASP A 129 -11.55 12.81 12.11
CA ASP A 129 -10.70 13.87 12.63
C ASP A 129 -9.30 13.35 12.98
N SER A 130 -8.32 14.26 12.97
CA SER A 130 -6.98 13.96 13.47
C SER A 130 -7.03 13.51 14.93
N PRO A 131 -6.27 12.49 15.33
CA PRO A 131 -5.26 11.77 14.52
C PRO A 131 -5.75 10.47 13.85
N PHE A 132 -7.00 10.05 14.07
CA PHE A 132 -7.51 8.79 13.54
C PHE A 132 -7.85 8.84 12.04
N ASP A 133 -8.09 10.04 11.49
CA ASP A 133 -8.29 10.28 10.05
C ASP A 133 -7.18 9.69 9.18
N TYR A 134 -5.95 9.68 9.70
CA TYR A 134 -4.79 9.08 9.06
C TYR A 134 -4.91 7.57 8.88
N PHE A 135 -5.45 6.86 9.88
CA PHE A 135 -5.67 5.42 9.81
C PHE A 135 -6.82 5.08 8.85
N ILE A 136 -7.88 5.89 8.83
CA ILE A 136 -8.97 5.74 7.86
C ILE A 136 -8.49 5.98 6.44
N ALA A 137 -7.65 6.99 6.22
CA ALA A 137 -7.00 7.21 4.93
C ALA A 137 -6.14 6.00 4.52
N THR A 138 -5.46 5.36 5.47
CA THR A 138 -4.70 4.12 5.24
C THR A 138 -5.60 3.00 4.74
N LEU A 139 -6.71 2.73 5.45
CA LEU A 139 -7.67 1.67 5.09
C LEU A 139 -8.36 1.92 3.74
N ARG A 140 -8.59 3.18 3.38
CA ARG A 140 -9.17 3.58 2.09
C ARG A 140 -8.19 3.37 0.94
N ASP A 141 -6.92 3.70 1.16
CA ASP A 141 -5.91 3.77 0.10
C ASP A 141 -5.15 2.45 -0.10
N LEU A 142 -5.09 1.58 0.91
CA LEU A 142 -4.29 0.35 0.92
C LEU A 142 -5.19 -0.86 1.22
N ASP A 143 -5.04 -1.93 0.44
CA ASP A 143 -5.80 -3.17 0.62
C ASP A 143 -5.40 -3.92 1.91
N GLU A 144 -6.32 -4.76 2.39
CA GLU A 144 -6.14 -5.61 3.56
C GLU A 144 -4.87 -6.44 3.51
N GLN A 145 -4.57 -7.05 2.38
CA GLN A 145 -3.39 -7.90 2.24
C GLN A 145 -2.11 -7.11 2.53
N PHE A 146 -2.02 -5.87 2.03
CA PHE A 146 -0.87 -5.03 2.30
C PHE A 146 -0.73 -4.70 3.78
N ILE A 147 -1.82 -4.31 4.43
CA ILE A 147 -1.81 -3.87 5.83
C ILE A 147 -1.59 -5.04 6.79
N ASN A 148 -2.32 -6.14 6.65
CA ASN A 148 -2.30 -7.27 7.59
C ASN A 148 -1.13 -8.22 7.38
N PHE A 149 -0.72 -8.41 6.14
CA PHE A 149 0.29 -9.40 5.79
C PHE A 149 1.60 -8.71 5.41
N CYS A 150 1.62 -7.89 4.36
CA CYS A 150 2.89 -7.42 3.82
C CYS A 150 3.66 -6.48 4.74
N PHE A 151 3.01 -5.47 5.34
CA PHE A 151 3.76 -4.47 6.12
C PHE A 151 4.37 -5.05 7.39
N PRO A 152 3.66 -5.86 8.20
CA PRO A 152 4.24 -6.49 9.36
C PRO A 152 5.41 -7.40 8.99
N ARG A 153 5.26 -8.23 7.94
CA ARG A 153 6.30 -9.17 7.51
C ARG A 153 7.52 -8.46 6.92
N CYS A 154 7.31 -7.35 6.23
CA CYS A 154 8.39 -6.53 5.66
C CYS A 154 8.97 -5.50 6.64
N GLY A 155 8.44 -5.42 7.88
CA GLY A 155 8.85 -4.44 8.87
C GLY A 155 8.67 -2.99 8.39
N VAL A 156 7.64 -2.73 7.58
CA VAL A 156 7.36 -1.41 6.99
C VAL A 156 6.35 -0.66 7.85
N LYS A 157 6.61 0.62 8.08
CA LYS A 157 5.75 1.54 8.84
C LYS A 157 4.86 2.35 7.89
N ILE A 158 3.68 2.75 8.35
CA ILE A 158 2.63 3.37 7.50
C ILE A 158 3.12 4.66 6.84
N CYS A 159 3.86 5.50 7.57
CA CYS A 159 4.25 6.83 7.11
C CYS A 159 5.17 6.81 5.91
N LYS A 160 5.95 5.73 5.77
CA LYS A 160 6.78 5.52 4.60
C LYS A 160 5.91 5.28 3.37
N LEU A 161 4.75 4.66 3.51
CA LEU A 161 3.93 4.21 2.38
C LEU A 161 2.80 5.16 2.00
N LEU A 162 2.11 5.80 2.93
CA LEU A 162 0.98 6.67 2.58
C LEU A 162 1.36 7.85 1.69
N VAL A 163 2.60 8.36 1.79
CA VAL A 163 3.08 9.38 0.85
C VAL A 163 3.23 8.84 -0.58
N PHE A 164 3.33 7.53 -0.77
CA PHE A 164 3.36 6.88 -2.08
C PHE A 164 1.97 6.71 -2.72
N PHE A 165 0.92 6.47 -1.91
CA PHE A 165 -0.41 6.08 -2.42
C PHE A 165 -1.44 7.22 -2.41
N SER A 166 -1.34 8.18 -1.49
CA SER A 166 -2.35 9.23 -1.31
C SER A 166 -2.12 10.42 -2.23
N HIS A 167 -2.48 10.28 -3.51
CA HIS A 167 -2.28 11.37 -4.47
C HIS A 167 -3.48 11.79 -5.30
N LYS A 168 -4.68 11.28 -5.01
CA LYS A 168 -5.91 11.93 -5.48
C LYS A 168 -6.19 13.17 -4.62
N THR A 169 -6.20 14.34 -5.24
CA THR A 169 -6.67 15.57 -4.60
C THR A 169 -8.15 15.43 -4.23
N CYS A 170 -8.60 16.11 -3.18
CA CYS A 170 -10.00 16.28 -2.77
C CYS A 170 -10.96 16.90 -3.81
N SER A 171 -10.57 17.00 -5.09
CA SER A 171 -11.23 17.85 -6.09
C SER A 171 -11.73 17.07 -7.30
N ASN A 172 -12.94 17.42 -7.75
CA ASN A 172 -13.55 17.05 -9.03
C ASN A 172 -12.86 17.67 -10.27
N THR A 173 -11.75 18.40 -10.09
CA THR A 173 -11.05 19.03 -11.23
C THR A 173 -10.13 18.05 -11.95
N LYS A 174 -10.64 17.51 -13.07
CA LYS A 174 -9.81 17.02 -14.17
C LYS A 174 -8.88 18.17 -14.60
N ASN A 175 -7.57 17.92 -14.58
CA ASN A 175 -6.48 18.69 -15.21
C ASN A 175 -5.70 19.72 -14.37
N LYS A 176 -4.37 19.67 -14.61
CA LYS A 176 -3.27 20.57 -14.23
C LYS A 176 -2.66 20.36 -12.83
N LYS A 177 -1.57 19.57 -12.81
CA LYS A 177 -0.42 19.48 -11.86
C LYS A 177 0.04 18.06 -11.52
N ILE A 178 -0.27 17.09 -12.37
CA ILE A 178 0.12 15.68 -12.19
C ILE A 178 1.66 15.49 -12.32
N LYS A 179 2.34 16.24 -13.20
CA LYS A 179 3.78 16.04 -13.51
C LYS A 179 4.77 16.37 -12.38
N HIS A 180 4.51 17.37 -11.53
CA HIS A 180 5.43 17.75 -10.44
C HIS A 180 5.33 16.83 -9.21
N LYS A 181 4.25 16.05 -9.10
CA LYS A 181 3.91 15.24 -7.91
C LYS A 181 4.63 13.88 -7.90
N TYR A 182 4.82 13.26 -9.07
CA TYR A 182 5.57 12.01 -9.23
C TYR A 182 7.06 12.15 -8.93
N GLY A 183 7.66 13.32 -9.16
CA GLY A 183 9.08 13.56 -8.86
C GLY A 183 9.43 13.45 -7.37
N LYS A 184 8.52 13.88 -6.48
CA LYS A 184 8.71 13.79 -5.02
C LYS A 184 8.57 12.35 -4.50
N GLN A 185 7.68 11.55 -5.09
CA GLN A 185 7.49 10.14 -4.75
C GLN A 185 8.75 9.31 -4.99
N ILE A 186 9.44 9.55 -6.12
CA ILE A 186 10.70 8.86 -6.45
C ILE A 186 11.76 9.14 -5.37
N GLU A 187 11.86 10.37 -4.89
CA GLU A 187 12.83 10.75 -3.85
C GLU A 187 12.53 10.09 -2.50
N GLU A 188 11.26 9.84 -2.18
CA GLU A 188 10.88 9.17 -0.95
C GLU A 188 10.99 7.64 -1.05
N ILE A 189 10.73 7.04 -2.23
CA ILE A 189 10.97 5.60 -2.49
C ILE A 189 12.46 5.30 -2.35
N LYS A 190 13.33 6.21 -2.82
CA LYS A 190 14.78 6.10 -2.65
C LYS A 190 15.22 6.08 -1.18
N ARG A 191 14.41 6.59 -0.25
CA ARG A 191 14.69 6.55 1.19
C ARG A 191 14.26 5.23 1.83
N MET A 192 13.49 4.39 1.14
CA MET A 192 13.16 3.06 1.64
C MET A 192 14.39 2.15 1.56
N PRO A 193 14.74 1.44 2.65
CA PRO A 193 15.75 0.39 2.60
C PRO A 193 15.43 -0.64 1.51
N ARG A 194 16.44 -1.03 0.72
CA ARG A 194 16.25 -1.91 -0.44
C ARG A 194 15.64 -3.25 -0.06
N ASP A 195 16.06 -3.83 1.05
CA ASP A 195 15.52 -5.07 1.60
C ASP A 195 14.02 -4.98 1.87
N LYS A 196 13.54 -3.87 2.43
CA LYS A 196 12.10 -3.64 2.66
C LYS A 196 11.33 -3.47 1.36
N PHE A 197 11.89 -2.74 0.40
CA PHE A 197 11.27 -2.55 -0.92
C PHE A 197 11.16 -3.88 -1.67
N THR A 198 12.23 -4.68 -1.68
CA THR A 198 12.26 -6.03 -2.23
C THR A 198 11.22 -6.93 -1.57
N CYS A 199 11.09 -6.87 -0.24
CA CYS A 199 10.08 -7.62 0.49
C CYS A 199 8.65 -7.23 0.09
N LEU A 200 8.33 -5.94 0.02
CA LEU A 200 7.00 -5.48 -0.39
C LEU A 200 6.66 -5.91 -1.81
N THR A 201 7.64 -5.85 -2.73
CA THR A 201 7.47 -6.29 -4.12
C THR A 201 7.19 -7.80 -4.17
N ALA A 202 7.96 -8.60 -3.44
CA ALA A 202 7.75 -10.03 -3.32
C ALA A 202 6.38 -10.35 -2.71
N CYS A 203 5.96 -9.59 -1.70
CA CYS A 203 4.74 -9.81 -0.95
C CYS A 203 3.47 -9.59 -1.77
N ARG A 204 3.47 -8.61 -2.69
CA ARG A 204 2.35 -8.39 -3.61
C ARG A 204 2.02 -9.62 -4.46
N LEU A 205 3.02 -10.45 -4.75
CA LEU A 205 2.83 -11.66 -5.55
C LEU A 205 2.46 -12.87 -4.69
N ASN A 206 2.57 -12.79 -3.36
CA ASN A 206 2.50 -13.94 -2.46
C ASN A 206 1.14 -14.68 -2.47
N HIS A 207 0.04 -14.01 -2.83
CA HIS A 207 -1.28 -14.67 -2.95
C HIS A 207 -1.45 -15.46 -4.24
N LYS A 208 -0.51 -15.38 -5.19
CA LYS A 208 -0.58 -16.14 -6.42
C LYS A 208 -0.12 -17.59 -6.20
N ASP A 209 -0.58 -18.50 -7.04
CA ASP A 209 -0.24 -19.93 -6.92
C ASP A 209 1.26 -20.18 -7.09
N ASP A 210 1.88 -19.48 -8.06
CA ASP A 210 3.32 -19.48 -8.30
C ASP A 210 3.86 -18.04 -8.44
N PRO A 211 4.11 -17.35 -7.31
CA PRO A 211 4.56 -15.97 -7.28
C PRO A 211 5.89 -15.74 -8.01
N LYS A 212 6.80 -16.72 -7.90
CA LYS A 212 8.13 -16.70 -8.50
C LYS A 212 8.03 -16.77 -10.02
N GLN A 213 7.27 -17.73 -10.55
CA GLN A 213 7.10 -17.88 -11.99
C GLN A 213 6.34 -16.69 -12.60
N ILE A 214 5.37 -16.13 -11.88
CA ILE A 214 4.66 -14.91 -12.32
C ILE A 214 5.61 -13.72 -12.43
N PHE A 215 6.48 -13.53 -11.44
CA PHE A 215 7.51 -12.49 -11.50
C PHE A 215 8.44 -12.69 -12.69
N TYR A 216 8.96 -13.91 -12.86
CA TYR A 216 9.82 -14.26 -14.00
C TYR A 216 9.14 -13.92 -15.33
N ASN A 217 7.90 -14.39 -15.53
CA ASN A 217 7.14 -14.16 -16.77
C ASN A 217 6.92 -12.66 -17.03
N MET A 218 6.67 -11.88 -15.99
CA MET A 218 6.50 -10.43 -16.09
C MET A 218 7.77 -9.74 -16.58
N ILE A 219 8.92 -10.05 -15.99
CA ILE A 219 10.20 -9.47 -16.42
C ILE A 219 10.56 -9.95 -17.83
N ALA A 220 10.41 -11.24 -18.12
CA ALA A 220 10.68 -11.81 -19.44
C ALA A 220 9.83 -11.15 -20.54
N ALA A 221 8.54 -10.91 -20.27
CA ALA A 221 7.66 -10.18 -21.17
C ALA A 221 8.14 -8.74 -21.37
N GLY A 222 8.53 -8.05 -20.29
CA GLY A 222 9.09 -6.70 -20.35
C GLY A 222 10.37 -6.62 -21.19
N VAL A 223 11.31 -7.57 -21.00
CA VAL A 223 12.50 -7.70 -21.85
C VAL A 223 12.08 -7.81 -23.31
N LYS A 224 11.18 -8.75 -23.64
CA LYS A 224 10.73 -9.02 -25.01
C LYS A 224 10.05 -7.81 -25.67
N GLN A 225 9.21 -7.10 -24.92
CA GLN A 225 8.37 -6.04 -25.46
C GLN A 225 9.08 -4.68 -25.58
N LYS A 226 10.26 -4.51 -24.97
CA LYS A 226 10.99 -3.23 -25.03
C LYS A 226 11.64 -3.02 -26.41
N PRO A 227 11.18 -2.01 -27.20
CA PRO A 227 11.61 -1.84 -28.59
C PRO A 227 13.05 -1.32 -28.70
N ASP A 228 13.44 -0.38 -27.83
CA ASP A 228 14.75 0.28 -27.88
C ASP A 228 15.84 -0.44 -27.09
N LEU A 229 15.63 -1.73 -26.74
CA LEU A 229 16.60 -2.50 -26.00
C LEU A 229 17.59 -3.20 -26.96
N PRO A 230 18.90 -2.87 -26.91
CA PRO A 230 19.93 -3.53 -27.70
C PRO A 230 19.94 -5.05 -27.47
N GLU A 231 20.30 -5.82 -28.50
CA GLU A 231 20.22 -7.29 -28.47
C GLU A 231 21.21 -7.93 -27.48
N ASP A 232 22.39 -7.33 -27.33
CA ASP A 232 23.37 -7.70 -26.31
C ASP A 232 22.80 -7.54 -24.89
N LYS A 233 22.16 -6.40 -24.62
CA LYS A 233 21.47 -6.15 -23.34
C LYS A 233 20.28 -7.08 -23.13
N ARG A 234 19.51 -7.36 -24.18
CA ARG A 234 18.38 -8.31 -24.13
C ARG A 234 18.86 -9.70 -23.75
N THR A 235 19.96 -10.14 -24.34
CA THR A 235 20.61 -11.43 -24.05
C THR A 235 21.15 -11.46 -22.63
N GLU A 236 21.84 -10.39 -22.19
CA GLU A 236 22.35 -10.26 -20.82
C GLU A 236 21.21 -10.37 -19.79
N MET A 237 20.13 -9.60 -19.95
CA MET A 237 18.98 -9.63 -19.04
C MET A 237 18.31 -11.00 -19.00
N LYS A 238 18.17 -11.67 -20.15
CA LYS A 238 17.59 -13.01 -20.23
C LYS A 238 18.47 -14.02 -19.50
N ASN A 239 19.79 -13.98 -19.70
CA ASN A 239 20.73 -14.87 -19.01
C ASN A 239 20.69 -14.67 -17.49
N ILE A 240 20.65 -13.42 -17.02
CA ILE A 240 20.50 -13.12 -15.59
C ILE A 240 19.19 -13.72 -15.06
N LEU A 241 18.09 -13.46 -15.75
CA LEU A 241 16.76 -13.90 -15.34
C LEU A 241 16.65 -15.43 -15.30
N ASP A 242 17.13 -16.12 -16.33
CA ASP A 242 17.11 -17.59 -16.44
C ASP A 242 18.00 -18.23 -15.36
N ASN A 243 19.22 -17.71 -15.16
CA ASN A 243 20.11 -18.18 -14.10
C ASN A 243 19.48 -18.00 -12.72
N CYS A 244 18.92 -16.83 -12.44
CA CYS A 244 18.30 -16.54 -11.15
C CYS A 244 17.01 -17.33 -10.90
N ASN A 245 16.23 -17.66 -11.93
CA ASN A 245 15.00 -18.45 -11.76
C ASN A 245 15.26 -19.93 -11.47
N THR A 246 16.42 -20.44 -11.90
CA THR A 246 16.77 -21.87 -11.83
C THR A 246 17.65 -22.19 -10.62
N GLU A 247 18.86 -21.62 -10.55
CA GLU A 247 19.85 -21.94 -9.52
C GLU A 247 20.28 -20.72 -8.70
N GLY A 248 20.43 -19.55 -9.32
CA GLY A 248 21.02 -18.37 -8.69
C GLY A 248 20.26 -17.87 -7.45
N TYR A 249 18.92 -18.02 -7.40
CA TYR A 249 18.17 -17.63 -6.20
C TYR A 249 18.44 -18.55 -5.00
N LYS A 250 18.82 -19.82 -5.22
CA LYS A 250 19.04 -20.79 -4.14
C LYS A 250 20.27 -20.44 -3.31
N THR A 251 21.27 -19.80 -3.93
CA THR A 251 22.51 -19.37 -3.29
C THR A 251 22.40 -17.99 -2.63
N VAL A 252 21.25 -17.31 -2.74
CA VAL A 252 21.05 -16.01 -2.09
C VAL A 252 20.94 -16.19 -0.58
N GLU A 253 21.92 -15.65 0.13
CA GLU A 253 21.92 -15.63 1.59
C GLU A 253 20.86 -14.66 2.15
N MET A 254 20.22 -15.10 3.25
CA MET A 254 19.23 -14.36 4.02
C MET A 254 19.81 -14.06 5.40
N THR A 255 20.61 -12.99 5.47
CA THR A 255 21.47 -12.69 6.61
C THR A 255 20.87 -11.65 7.56
N SER A 256 20.01 -10.76 7.05
CA SER A 256 19.37 -9.73 7.87
C SER A 256 18.26 -10.31 8.76
N VAL A 257 17.91 -9.60 9.84
CA VAL A 257 16.81 -9.99 10.74
C VAL A 257 15.49 -10.12 9.97
N LEU A 258 15.23 -9.17 9.06
CA LEU A 258 14.05 -9.20 8.19
C LEU A 258 14.06 -10.44 7.28
N GLU A 259 15.20 -10.70 6.65
CA GLU A 259 15.36 -11.82 5.72
C GLU A 259 15.12 -13.16 6.41
N LYS A 260 15.69 -13.36 7.61
CA LYS A 260 15.46 -14.57 8.41
C LYS A 260 13.98 -14.74 8.77
N SER A 261 13.34 -13.66 9.21
CA SER A 261 11.90 -13.69 9.54
C SER A 261 11.03 -14.06 8.33
N ILE A 262 11.33 -13.54 7.13
CA ILE A 262 10.63 -13.90 5.89
C ILE A 262 10.82 -15.39 5.56
N ALA A 263 12.06 -15.90 5.67
CA ALA A 263 12.39 -17.29 5.38
C ALA A 263 11.62 -18.28 6.25
N GLU A 264 11.46 -17.95 7.54
CA GLU A 264 10.79 -18.80 8.52
C GLU A 264 9.26 -18.74 8.40
N LEU A 265 8.70 -17.54 8.22
CA LEU A 265 7.26 -17.32 8.36
C LEU A 265 6.49 -17.34 7.03
N ALA A 266 7.17 -17.19 5.90
CA ALA A 266 6.54 -17.12 4.58
C ALA A 266 7.43 -17.72 3.48
N PRO A 267 7.51 -19.06 3.35
CA PRO A 267 8.40 -19.71 2.38
C PRO A 267 8.18 -19.28 0.92
N LYS A 268 6.91 -19.12 0.49
CA LYS A 268 6.58 -18.61 -0.86
C LYS A 268 7.10 -17.19 -1.10
N LEU A 269 6.98 -16.33 -0.08
CA LEU A 269 7.52 -14.97 -0.10
C LEU A 269 9.04 -14.99 -0.19
N ALA A 270 9.69 -15.87 0.56
CA ALA A 270 11.14 -16.01 0.60
C ALA A 270 11.73 -16.39 -0.76
N GLU A 271 11.11 -17.32 -1.50
CA GLU A 271 11.57 -17.67 -2.85
C GLU A 271 11.51 -16.48 -3.82
N THR A 272 10.39 -15.75 -3.81
CA THR A 272 10.21 -14.58 -4.66
C THR A 272 11.18 -13.45 -4.28
N TYR A 273 11.40 -13.27 -2.97
CA TYR A 273 12.38 -12.33 -2.43
C TYR A 273 13.80 -12.66 -2.92
N LYS A 274 14.20 -13.92 -2.82
CA LYS A 274 15.51 -14.40 -3.29
C LYS A 274 15.67 -14.20 -4.80
N LEU A 275 14.63 -14.48 -5.59
CA LEU A 275 14.63 -14.21 -7.02
C LEU A 275 14.86 -12.72 -7.31
N LEU A 276 14.09 -11.83 -6.68
CA LEU A 276 14.22 -10.37 -6.81
C LEU A 276 15.63 -9.88 -6.44
N LYS A 277 16.20 -10.41 -5.35
CA LYS A 277 17.57 -10.10 -4.90
C LYS A 277 18.62 -10.62 -5.88
N CYS A 278 18.45 -11.83 -6.40
CA CYS A 278 19.36 -12.42 -7.40
C CYS A 278 19.39 -11.60 -8.69
N VAL A 279 18.22 -11.25 -9.25
CA VAL A 279 18.15 -10.47 -10.50
C VAL A 279 18.53 -9.00 -10.30
N ASN A 280 18.69 -8.57 -9.04
CA ASN A 280 18.98 -7.18 -8.67
C ASN A 280 18.05 -6.19 -9.40
N PHE A 281 16.73 -6.43 -9.30
CA PHE A 281 15.73 -5.81 -10.17
C PHE A 281 15.66 -4.26 -10.12
N LEU A 282 16.25 -3.67 -9.08
CA LEU A 282 16.36 -2.22 -8.90
C LEU A 282 17.57 -1.59 -9.61
N GLU A 283 18.46 -2.41 -10.15
CA GLU A 283 19.69 -1.98 -10.84
C GLU A 283 19.69 -2.38 -12.31
N ALA A 284 20.56 -1.74 -13.08
CA ALA A 284 20.79 -2.14 -14.45
C ALA A 284 21.45 -3.54 -14.47
N PRO A 285 21.17 -4.37 -15.48
CA PRO A 285 20.37 -4.06 -16.66
C PRO A 285 18.85 -4.14 -16.41
N ILE A 286 18.37 -4.97 -15.48
CA ILE A 286 16.92 -5.26 -15.29
C ILE A 286 16.06 -3.99 -15.10
N SER A 287 16.53 -3.00 -14.34
CA SER A 287 15.81 -1.73 -14.15
C SER A 287 15.62 -0.91 -15.43
N ASP A 288 16.36 -1.18 -16.51
CA ASP A 288 16.20 -0.48 -17.80
C ASP A 288 14.89 -0.87 -18.50
N ILE A 289 14.38 -2.08 -18.28
CA ILE A 289 13.05 -2.53 -18.75
C ILE A 289 11.95 -1.71 -18.09
N LEU A 290 12.20 -1.30 -16.86
CA LEU A 290 11.31 -0.57 -15.97
C LEU A 290 11.43 0.95 -16.17
N ARG A 291 12.09 1.41 -17.24
CA ARG A 291 12.13 2.81 -17.69
C ARG A 291 11.14 3.01 -18.84
N PRO A 292 10.50 4.19 -18.97
CA PRO A 292 9.78 4.53 -20.19
C PRO A 292 10.72 4.52 -21.39
#